data_AF-Q6KIT5-F1
#
_entry.id   AF-Q6KIT5-F1
#
_cell.length_a   1.000
_cell.length_b   1.000
_cell.length_c   1.000
_cell.angle_alpha   90.00
_cell.angle_beta   90.00
_cell.angle_gamma   90.00
#
_symmetry.space_group_name_H-M   'P 1'
#
loop_
_entity.id
_entity.type
_entity.pdbx_description
1 polymer ?
#
loop_
_entity_poly.entity_id
_entity_poly.type
_entity_poly.pdbx_seq_one_letter_code
_entity_poly.pdbx_strand_id
1 'polypeptide(L)' 'MLKIEIKDDFITLSQFLKISSLISTGGESKNFIIENNVNLNGKRIFERNKKIYKNDIVEINNKKYQII' A
#
# COMPACT_ATOMS: atom_id res chain seq x y z
N MET A 1 4.22 4.71 -13.23
CA MET A 1 3.12 4.15 -12.40
C MET A 1 3.23 2.65 -12.47
N LEU A 2 3.24 1.95 -11.33
CA LEU A 2 3.35 0.49 -11.26
C LEU A 2 1.96 -0.11 -11.10
N LYS A 3 1.73 -1.30 -11.67
CA LYS A 3 0.47 -2.03 -11.55
C LYS A 3 0.66 -3.20 -10.59
N ILE A 4 -0.26 -3.37 -9.66
CA ILE A 4 -0.29 -4.48 -8.71
C ILE A 4 -1.58 -5.23 -8.92
N GLU A 5 -1.47 -6.48 -9.38
CA GLU A 5 -2.61 -7.36 -9.57
C GLU A 5 -3.03 -8.00 -8.25
N ILE A 6 -4.31 -7.90 -7.92
CA ILE A 6 -4.89 -8.61 -6.77
C ILE A 6 -5.94 -9.63 -7.23
N LYS A 7 -5.85 -10.83 -6.65
CA LYS A 7 -6.80 -11.92 -6.93
C LYS A 7 -8.08 -11.76 -6.10
N ASP A 8 -7.93 -11.30 -4.87
CA ASP A 8 -9.03 -11.07 -3.94
C ASP A 8 -9.76 -9.75 -4.22
N ASP A 9 -10.92 -9.56 -3.59
CA ASP A 9 -11.69 -8.31 -3.70
C ASP A 9 -10.94 -7.09 -3.14
N PHE A 10 -10.06 -7.33 -2.16
CA PHE A 10 -9.21 -6.32 -1.55
C PHE A 10 -7.94 -6.95 -0.97
N ILE A 11 -6.92 -6.12 -0.79
CA ILE A 11 -5.76 -6.44 0.05
C ILE A 11 -5.61 -5.40 1.15
N THR A 12 -4.86 -5.71 2.20
CA THR A 12 -4.50 -4.72 3.21
C THR A 12 -3.24 -3.96 2.81
N LEU A 13 -3.04 -2.75 3.35
CA LEU A 13 -1.82 -1.98 3.14
C LEU A 13 -0.56 -2.78 3.54
N SER A 14 -0.57 -3.52 4.64
CA SER A 14 0.55 -4.38 5.02
C SER A 14 0.84 -5.48 3.99
N GLN A 15 -0.19 -6.09 3.40
CA GLN A 15 0.00 -7.07 2.32
C GLN A 15 0.52 -6.41 1.05
N PHE A 16 -0.03 -5.24 0.68
CA PHE A 16 0.45 -4.44 -0.44
C PHE A 16 1.94 -4.11 -0.30
N LEU A 17 2.37 -3.62 0.86
CA LEU A 17 3.77 -3.27 1.13
C LEU A 17 4.69 -4.50 0.99
N LYS A 18 4.21 -5.67 1.42
CA LYS A 18 4.96 -6.93 1.28
C LYS A 18 5.05 -7.39 -0.19
N ILE A 19 3.93 -7.35 -0.91
CA ILE A 19 3.86 -7.76 -2.34
C ILE A 19 4.71 -6.83 -3.21
N SER A 20 4.73 -5.53 -2.89
CA SER A 20 5.57 -4.53 -3.56
C SER A 20 7.04 -4.54 -3.12
N SER A 21 7.44 -5.52 -2.28
CA SER A 21 8.80 -5.68 -1.76
C SER A 21 9.35 -4.43 -1.06
N LEU A 22 8.46 -3.61 -0.48
CA LEU A 22 8.82 -2.41 0.29
C LEU A 22 9.15 -2.73 1.74
N ILE A 23 8.62 -3.86 2.25
CA ILE A 23 8.92 -4.41 3.57
C ILE A 23 9.22 -5.90 3.46
N SER A 24 10.00 -6.42 4.40
CA SER A 24 10.34 -7.84 4.47
C SER A 24 9.41 -8.60 5.41
N THR A 25 8.98 -7.96 6.50
CA THR A 25 8.09 -8.56 7.50
C THR A 25 6.82 -7.73 7.73
N GLY A 26 5.73 -8.37 8.16
CA GLY A 26 4.50 -7.65 8.52
C GLY A 26 4.67 -6.71 9.72
N GLY A 27 5.68 -6.92 10.56
CA GLY A 27 6.01 -6.05 11.69
C GLY A 27 6.53 -4.68 11.26
N GLU A 28 7.28 -4.61 10.16
CA GLU A 28 7.83 -3.37 9.60
C GLU A 28 6.76 -2.41 9.08
N SER A 29 5.57 -2.90 8.75
CA SER A 29 4.49 -2.10 8.15
C SER A 29 4.17 -0.84 8.97
N LYS A 30 4.15 -0.93 10.31
CA LYS A 30 3.82 0.21 11.16
C LYS A 30 4.86 1.33 11.03
N ASN A 31 6.13 0.98 11.19
CA ASN A 31 7.23 1.96 11.13
C ASN A 31 7.35 2.52 9.71
N PHE A 32 7.23 1.67 8.69
CA PHE A 32 7.25 2.08 7.29
C PHE A 32 6.21 3.17 6.99
N ILE A 33 4.97 3.01 7.44
CA ILE A 33 3.89 3.98 7.17
C ILE A 33 4.12 5.32 7.88
N ILE A 34 4.71 5.29 9.07
CA ILE A 34 5.05 6.49 9.85
C ILE A 34 6.20 7.24 9.18
N GLU A 35 7.24 6.52 8.76
CA GLU A 35 8.47 7.08 8.16
C GLU A 35 8.28 7.54 6.71
N ASN A 36 7.39 6.90 5.96
CA ASN A 36 7.17 7.17 4.54
C ASN A 36 5.84 7.86 4.30
N ASN A 37 5.77 8.73 3.29
CA ASN A 37 4.55 9.40 2.89
C ASN A 37 3.65 8.47 2.05
N VAL A 38 2.81 7.69 2.74
CA VAL A 38 1.82 6.75 2.21
C VAL A 38 0.43 7.40 2.12
N ASN A 39 -0.07 7.53 0.89
CA ASN A 39 -1.39 8.03 0.57
C ASN A 39 -2.21 6.94 -0.15
N LEU A 40 -3.51 6.94 0.07
CA LEU A 40 -4.49 6.16 -0.68
C LEU A 40 -5.49 7.12 -1.30
N ASN A 41 -5.60 7.11 -2.63
CA ASN A 41 -6.46 8.01 -3.40
C ASN A 41 -6.26 9.50 -3.02
N GLY A 42 -4.99 9.90 -2.81
CA GLY A 42 -4.61 11.26 -2.42
C GLY A 42 -4.79 11.61 -0.94
N LYS A 43 -5.27 10.67 -0.10
CA LYS A 43 -5.41 10.88 1.35
C LYS A 43 -4.29 10.16 2.11
N ARG A 44 -3.58 10.88 2.98
CA ARG A 44 -2.59 10.29 3.89
C ARG A 44 -3.26 9.26 4.81
N ILE A 45 -2.67 8.07 4.90
CA ILE A 45 -3.15 7.00 5.78
C ILE A 45 -2.05 6.53 6.73
N PHE A 46 -2.46 6.14 7.94
CA PHE A 46 -1.57 5.58 8.97
C PHE A 46 -1.94 4.14 9.36
N GLU A 47 -3.06 3.64 8.84
CA GLU A 47 -3.61 2.33 9.18
C GLU A 47 -2.95 1.22 8.35
N ARG A 48 -2.10 0.39 8.97
CA ARG A 48 -1.44 -0.74 8.29
C ARG A 48 -2.40 -1.80 7.72
N ASN A 49 -3.61 -1.89 8.25
CA ASN A 49 -4.63 -2.83 7.81
C ASN A 49 -5.73 -2.15 6.98
N LYS A 50 -5.47 -0.93 6.47
CA LYS A 50 -6.41 -0.28 5.54
C LYS A 50 -6.65 -1.18 4.35
N LYS A 51 -7.92 -1.41 4.01
CA LYS A 51 -8.30 -2.16 2.81
C LYS A 51 -8.04 -1.29 1.58
N ILE A 52 -7.47 -1.93 0.56
CA ILE A 52 -7.14 -1.36 -0.73
C ILE A 52 -7.83 -2.25 -1.76
N TYR A 53 -8.65 -1.63 -2.60
CA TYR A 53 -9.51 -2.30 -3.57
C TYR A 53 -8.98 -2.12 -4.98
N LYS A 54 -9.54 -2.87 -5.93
CA LYS A 54 -9.24 -2.69 -7.35
C LYS A 54 -9.56 -1.24 -7.78
N ASN A 55 -8.71 -0.70 -8.64
CA ASN A 55 -8.68 0.69 -9.10
C ASN A 55 -8.23 1.73 -8.06
N ASP A 56 -7.95 1.34 -6.81
CA ASP A 56 -7.32 2.27 -5.87
C ASP A 56 -5.90 2.63 -6.32
N ILE A 57 -5.49 3.84 -5.95
CA ILE A 57 -4.14 4.35 -6.19
C ILE A 57 -3.45 4.54 -4.84
N VAL A 58 -2.40 3.74 -4.62
CA VAL A 58 -1.50 3.90 -3.48
C VAL A 58 -0.31 4.75 -3.92
N GLU A 59 0.04 5.76 -3.16
CA GLU A 59 1.19 6.62 -3.42
C GLU A 59 2.15 6.59 -2.23
N ILE A 60 3.42 6.30 -2.48
CA ILE A 60 4.47 6.20 -1.46
C ILE A 60 5.68 6.99 -1.93
N ASN A 61 6.06 8.05 -1.21
CA ASN A 61 7.22 8.90 -1.52
C ASN A 61 7.30 9.27 -3.02
N ASN A 62 6.18 9.71 -3.60
CA ASN A 62 6.01 10.09 -5.01
C ASN A 62 5.96 8.92 -6.02
N LYS A 63 6.01 7.66 -5.57
CA LYS A 63 5.76 6.48 -6.42
C LYS A 63 4.28 6.10 -6.35
N LYS A 64 3.63 6.04 -7.51
CA LYS A 64 2.21 5.63 -7.64
C LYS A 64 2.07 4.18 -8.09
N TYR A 65 1.19 3.47 -7.38
CA TYR A 65 0.82 2.09 -7.60
C TYR A 65 -0.69 2.02 -7.84
N GLN A 66 -1.09 1.50 -8.99
CA GLN A 66 -2.49 1.26 -9.30
C GLN A 66 -2.81 -0.20 -9.03
N ILE A 67 -3.88 -0.45 -8.28
CA ILE A 67 -4.38 -1.79 -8.04
C ILE A 67 -5.28 -2.20 -9.20
N ILE A 68 -5.02 -3.37 -9.78
CA ILE A 68 -5.80 -3.94 -10.88
C ILE A 68 -6.27 -5.37 -10.57
#